data_AF-A0AAU9TTZ8-F1
#
_entry.id   AF-A0AAU9TTZ8-F1
#
_cell.length_a   1.000
_cell.length_b   1.000
_cell.length_c   1.000
_cell.angle_alpha   90.00
_cell.angle_beta   90.00
_cell.angle_gamma   90.00
#
_symmetry.space_group_name_H-M   'P 1'
#
loop_
_entity.id
_entity.type
_entity.pdbx_description
1 polymer ?
#
loop_
_entity_poly.entity_id
_entity_poly.type
_entity_poly.pdbx_seq_one_letter_code
_entity_poly.pdbx_strand_id
1 'polypeptide(L)'
;MIYFRFRFADDRPQCREAMCDCVCELLTHGAHVDAVDSAGITPLVAAIGGPAESLVRAALSPRLTCLSAAALAAHGATYTPAHVPRVLHDFLAMHGVEPS
;
A
#
# COMPACT_ATOMS: atom_id res chain seq x y z
N MET A 1 -5.68 -7.98 3.02
CA MET A 1 -5.06 -6.85 3.72
C MET A 1 -3.81 -7.34 4.46
N ILE A 2 -2.62 -7.02 3.97
CA ILE A 2 -1.34 -7.48 4.55
C ILE A 2 -0.84 -6.35 5.46
N TYR A 3 -0.76 -6.61 6.76
CA TYR A 3 -0.34 -5.62 7.77
C TYR A 3 1.14 -5.26 7.59
N PHE A 4 1.46 -4.03 7.14
CA PHE A 4 2.81 -3.47 7.19
C PHE A 4 3.09 -2.90 8.59
N ARG A 5 3.20 -3.78 9.60
CA ARG A 5 3.74 -3.40 10.91
C ARG A 5 5.06 -4.13 11.12
N PHE A 6 6.05 -3.80 10.30
CA PHE A 6 7.41 -4.33 10.42
C PHE A 6 8.12 -3.65 11.61
N ARG A 7 7.86 -4.14 12.82
CA ARG A 7 8.76 -3.92 13.96
C ARG A 7 9.79 -5.02 13.98
N PHE A 8 10.93 -4.80 13.32
CA PHE A 8 12.12 -5.63 13.51
C PHE A 8 13.16 -4.78 14.24
N ALA A 9 13.22 -4.95 15.56
CA ALA A 9 14.22 -4.34 16.44
C ALA A 9 15.58 -5.06 16.37
N ASP A 10 15.92 -5.60 15.19
CA ASP A 10 17.07 -6.48 14.99
C ASP A 10 17.92 -5.94 13.83
N ASP A 11 19.00 -5.23 14.16
CA ASP A 11 19.92 -4.54 13.24
C ASP A 11 20.86 -5.50 12.47
N ARG A 12 20.56 -6.81 12.45
CA ARG A 12 21.39 -7.77 11.72
C ARG A 12 21.29 -7.55 10.21
N PRO A 13 22.43 -7.51 9.49
CA PRO A 13 22.45 -7.24 8.04
C PRO A 13 21.67 -8.27 7.23
N GLN A 14 21.63 -9.53 7.67
CA GLN A 14 20.83 -10.59 7.01
C GLN A 14 19.31 -10.30 7.06
N CYS A 15 18.81 -9.67 8.12
CA CYS A 15 17.40 -9.28 8.22
C CYS A 15 17.06 -8.11 7.28
N ARG A 16 18.01 -7.22 7.01
CA ARG A 16 17.83 -6.11 6.05
C ARG A 16 17.74 -6.62 4.61
N GLU A 17 18.57 -7.60 4.27
CA GLU A 17 18.55 -8.24 2.95
C GLU A 17 17.26 -9.05 2.74
N ALA A 18 16.87 -9.87 3.71
CA ALA A 18 15.61 -10.63 3.66
C ALA A 18 14.36 -9.72 3.55
N MET A 19 14.38 -8.55 4.22
CA MET A 19 13.30 -7.56 4.08
C MET A 19 13.21 -7.03 2.65
N CYS A 20 14.35 -6.64 2.08
CA CYS A 20 14.41 -6.14 0.70
C CYS A 20 13.93 -7.19 -0.29
N ASP A 21 14.28 -8.47 -0.10
CA ASP A 21 13.79 -9.57 -0.93
C ASP A 21 12.27 -9.72 -0.85
N CYS A 22 11.69 -9.68 0.35
CA CYS A 22 10.23 -9.67 0.53
C CYS A 22 9.58 -8.50 -0.20
N VAL A 23 10.15 -7.30 -0.11
CA VAL A 23 9.64 -6.11 -0.79
C VAL A 23 9.73 -6.26 -2.30
N CYS A 24 10.86 -6.75 -2.83
CA CYS A 24 11.04 -7.03 -4.26
C CYS A 24 10.01 -8.04 -4.78
N GLU A 25 9.76 -9.12 -4.04
CA GLU A 25 8.78 -10.14 -4.42
C GLU A 25 7.36 -9.57 -4.49
N LEU A 26 6.96 -8.80 -3.47
CA LEU A 26 5.66 -8.12 -3.43
C LEU A 26 5.50 -7.14 -4.60
N LEU A 27 6.52 -6.34 -4.90
CA LEU A 27 6.53 -5.41 -6.02
C LEU A 27 6.42 -6.14 -7.36
N THR A 28 7.15 -7.25 -7.52
CA THR A 28 7.13 -8.10 -8.73
C THR A 28 5.74 -8.68 -8.98
N HIS A 29 5.06 -9.09 -7.91
CA HIS A 29 3.67 -9.56 -7.97
C HIS A 29 2.62 -8.44 -8.00
N GLY A 30 3.06 -7.19 -8.11
CA GLY A 30 2.17 -6.07 -8.34
C GLY A 30 1.47 -5.58 -7.07
N ALA A 31 2.19 -5.52 -5.95
CA ALA A 31 1.76 -4.77 -4.79
C ALA A 31 1.47 -3.30 -5.13
N HIS A 32 0.47 -2.73 -4.45
CA HIS A 32 0.06 -1.35 -4.60
C HIS A 32 0.93 -0.44 -3.71
N VAL A 33 1.86 0.29 -4.33
CA VAL A 33 2.82 1.16 -3.63
C VAL A 33 2.19 2.44 -3.05
N ASP A 34 0.97 2.75 -3.46
CA ASP A 34 0.18 3.92 -3.06
C ASP A 34 -1.03 3.57 -2.20
N ALA A 35 -1.18 2.30 -1.82
CA ALA A 35 -2.15 1.87 -0.82
C ALA A 35 -1.87 2.56 0.52
N VAL A 36 -2.91 2.79 1.32
CA VAL A 36 -2.75 3.24 2.70
C VAL A 36 -3.25 2.18 3.67
N ASP A 37 -2.64 2.12 4.85
CA ASP A 37 -3.19 1.37 5.97
C ASP A 37 -4.34 2.13 6.67
N SER A 38 -4.88 1.55 7.75
CA SER A 38 -5.96 2.17 8.54
C SER A 38 -5.58 3.50 9.20
N ALA A 39 -4.28 3.84 9.24
CA ALA A 39 -3.77 5.11 9.75
C ALA A 39 -3.45 6.10 8.62
N GLY A 40 -3.76 5.77 7.36
CA GLY A 40 -3.45 6.62 6.21
C GLY A 40 -1.98 6.57 5.77
N ILE A 41 -1.21 5.58 6.25
CA ILE A 41 0.23 5.48 5.98
C ILE A 41 0.48 4.67 4.72
N THR A 42 1.22 5.25 3.76
CA THR A 42 1.65 4.54 2.55
C THR A 42 2.89 3.67 2.80
N PRO A 43 3.14 2.63 1.97
CA PRO A 43 4.37 1.86 2.02
C PRO A 43 5.64 2.71 2.01
N LEU A 44 5.65 3.80 1.24
CA LEU A 44 6.78 4.72 1.22
C LEU A 44 6.99 5.39 2.57
N VAL A 45 5.92 5.93 3.19
CA VAL A 45 6.00 6.58 4.50
C VAL A 45 6.47 5.59 5.57
N ALA A 46 6.00 4.35 5.52
CA ALA A 46 6.44 3.30 6.44
C ALA A 46 7.91 2.89 6.26
N ALA A 47 8.48 3.07 5.06
CA ALA A 47 9.84 2.67 4.73
C ALA A 47 10.89 3.77 4.95
N ILE A 48 10.49 5.02 5.24
CA ILE A 48 11.42 6.16 5.41
C ILE A 48 12.48 5.85 6.48
N GLY A 49 13.75 6.05 6.12
CA GLY A 49 14.92 5.76 6.97
C GLY A 49 15.24 4.27 7.11
N GLY A 50 14.44 3.39 6.50
CA GLY A 50 14.58 1.94 6.57
C GLY A 50 15.35 1.34 5.38
N PRO A 51 15.68 0.04 5.45
CA PRO A 51 16.46 -0.65 4.42
C PRO A 51 15.78 -0.72 3.06
N ALA A 52 14.44 -0.66 3.02
CA ALA A 52 13.64 -0.77 1.80
C ALA A 52 13.25 0.58 1.17
N GLU A 53 13.65 1.73 1.75
CA GLU A 53 13.20 3.05 1.27
C GLU A 53 13.50 3.25 -0.22
N SER A 54 14.75 2.97 -0.63
CA SER A 54 15.19 3.14 -2.02
C SER A 54 14.43 2.25 -2.99
N LEU A 55 14.13 1.00 -2.60
CA LEU A 55 13.33 0.07 -3.41
C LEU A 55 11.91 0.57 -3.60
N VAL A 56 11.24 0.96 -2.51
CA VAL A 56 9.86 1.48 -2.58
C VAL A 56 9.82 2.78 -3.37
N ARG A 57 10.80 3.68 -3.19
CA ARG A 57 10.92 4.91 -3.99
C ARG A 57 11.09 4.63 -5.48
N ALA A 58 11.97 3.70 -5.84
CA ALA A 58 12.21 3.35 -7.24
C ALA A 58 10.97 2.73 -7.91
N ALA A 59 10.11 2.09 -7.13
CA ALA A 59 8.86 1.49 -7.60
C ALA A 59 7.66 2.44 -7.61
N LEU A 60 7.84 3.74 -7.30
CA LEU A 60 6.76 4.74 -7.33
C LEU A 60 6.28 5.01 -8.76
N SER A 61 5.34 4.20 -9.21
CA SER A 61 4.59 4.37 -10.44
C SER A 61 3.16 3.88 -10.23
N PRO A 62 2.27 4.71 -9.63
CA PRO A 62 0.92 4.28 -9.28
C PRO A 62 0.12 3.91 -10.52
N ARG A 63 -0.75 2.90 -10.37
CA ARG A 63 -1.60 2.42 -11.46
C ARG A 63 -2.73 3.41 -11.72
N LEU A 64 -3.23 3.43 -12.95
CA LEU A 64 -4.43 4.20 -13.29
C LEU A 64 -5.62 3.85 -12.40
N THR A 65 -5.80 2.56 -12.08
CA THR A 65 -6.87 2.12 -11.18
C THR A 65 -6.73 2.75 -9.80
N CYS A 66 -5.52 2.80 -9.25
CA CYS A 66 -5.24 3.39 -7.94
C CYS A 66 -5.42 4.91 -7.95
N LEU A 67 -4.93 5.58 -8.99
CA LEU A 67 -5.18 7.01 -9.19
C LEU A 67 -6.68 7.32 -9.26
N SER A 68 -7.47 6.44 -9.88
CA SER A 68 -8.93 6.57 -9.96
C SER A 68 -9.58 6.47 -8.57
N ALA A 69 -9.18 5.49 -7.76
CA ALA A 69 -9.68 5.34 -6.39
C ALA A 69 -9.21 6.49 -5.47
N ALA A 70 -7.95 6.90 -5.58
CA ALA A 70 -7.40 8.03 -4.84
C ALA A 70 -8.13 9.34 -5.16
N ALA A 71 -8.55 9.54 -6.41
CA ALA A 71 -9.37 10.70 -6.79
C ALA A 71 -10.73 10.67 -6.07
N LEU A 72 -11.40 9.51 -5.99
CA LEU A 72 -12.65 9.38 -5.22
C LEU A 72 -12.44 9.76 -3.74
N ALA A 73 -11.40 9.24 -3.12
CA ALA A 73 -11.07 9.54 -1.72
C ALA A 73 -10.75 11.03 -1.50
N ALA A 74 -9.97 11.65 -2.40
CA ALA A 74 -9.63 13.06 -2.33
C ALA A 74 -10.86 13.99 -2.43
N HIS A 75 -11.94 13.51 -3.05
CA HIS A 75 -13.21 14.22 -3.14
C HIS A 75 -14.24 13.78 -2.08
N GLY A 76 -13.85 12.94 -1.11
CA GLY A 76 -14.74 12.46 -0.06
C GLY A 76 -15.91 11.63 -0.57
N ALA A 77 -15.74 10.97 -1.72
CA ALA A 77 -16.77 10.11 -2.28
C ALA A 77 -16.92 8.83 -1.45
N THR A 78 -18.16 8.37 -1.30
CA THR A 78 -18.49 7.06 -0.75
C THR A 78 -19.17 6.20 -1.82
N TYR A 79 -19.33 4.91 -1.56
CA TYR A 79 -20.00 4.00 -2.50
C TYR A 79 -21.10 3.19 -1.84
N THR A 80 -22.18 2.93 -2.58
CA THR A 80 -23.21 1.98 -2.12
C THR A 80 -22.76 0.55 -2.42
N PRO A 81 -22.66 -0.36 -1.43
CA PRO A 81 -22.16 -1.72 -1.65
C PRO A 81 -22.91 -2.52 -2.71
N ALA A 82 -24.20 -2.24 -2.91
CA ALA A 82 -25.02 -2.89 -3.93
C ALA A 82 -24.64 -2.53 -5.38
N HIS A 83 -24.00 -1.37 -5.60
CA HIS A 83 -23.61 -0.88 -6.93
C HIS A 83 -22.16 -1.23 -7.30
N VAL A 84 -21.38 -1.73 -6.35
CA VAL A 84 -19.96 -2.04 -6.55
C VAL A 84 -19.73 -3.54 -6.38
N PRO A 85 -19.13 -4.24 -7.36
CA PRO A 85 -18.74 -5.63 -7.21
C PRO A 85 -17.92 -5.88 -5.94
N ARG A 86 -18.27 -6.91 -5.18
CA ARG A 86 -17.62 -7.25 -3.89
C ARG A 86 -16.09 -7.29 -3.97
N VAL A 87 -15.55 -7.77 -5.10
CA VAL A 87 -14.11 -7.86 -5.33
C VAL A 87 -13.38 -6.51 -5.33
N LEU A 88 -14.10 -5.40 -5.50
CA LEU A 88 -13.54 -4.05 -5.47
C LEU A 88 -13.64 -3.39 -4.09
N HIS A 89 -14.34 -3.98 -3.11
CA HIS A 89 -14.54 -3.36 -1.80
C HIS A 89 -13.22 -3.15 -1.07
N ASP A 90 -12.37 -4.18 -1.03
CA ASP A 90 -11.03 -4.09 -0.42
C ASP A 90 -10.13 -3.10 -1.17
N PHE A 91 -10.26 -3.04 -2.50
CA PHE A 91 -9.52 -2.10 -3.35
C PHE A 91 -9.92 -0.64 -3.07
N LEU A 92 -11.20 -0.37 -2.86
CA LEU A 92 -11.69 0.96 -2.49
C LEU A 92 -11.26 1.32 -1.06
N ALA A 93 -11.40 0.38 -0.12
CA ALA A 93 -11.02 0.58 1.28
C ALA A 93 -9.52 0.88 1.44
N MET A 94 -8.63 0.16 0.74
CA MET A 94 -7.17 0.42 0.79
C MET A 94 -6.76 1.77 0.19
N HIS A 95 -7.67 2.45 -0.50
CA HIS A 95 -7.49 3.80 -1.04
C HIS A 95 -8.33 4.85 -0.27
N GLY A 96 -8.96 4.48 0.85
CA GLY A 96 -9.72 5.39 1.71
C GLY A 96 -11.11 5.76 1.18
N VAL A 97 -11.69 4.94 0.31
CA VAL A 97 -13.06 5.13 -0.19
C VAL A 97 -13.98 4.20 0.59
N GLU A 98 -14.78 4.78 1.48
CA GLU A 98 -15.64 4.04 2.41
C GLU A 98 -17.06 3.80 1.84
N PRO A 99 -17.77 2.75 2.28
CA PRO A 99 -19.17 2.55 1.92
C PRO A 99 -20.06 3.63 2.55
N SER A 100 -21.11 4.03 1.82
CA SER A 100 -22.16 4.98 2.25
C SER A 100 -23.15 4.37 3.22
#